data_AF-A0A239JLS9-F1
#
_entry.id   AF-A0A239JLS9-F1
#
_cell.length_a   1.000
_cell.length_b   1.000
_cell.length_c   1.000
_cell.angle_alpha   90.00
_cell.angle_beta   90.00
_cell.angle_gamma   90.00
#
_symmetry.space_group_name_H-M   'P 1'
#
loop_
_entity.id
_entity.type
_entity.pdbx_description
1 polymer ?
#
loop_
_entity_poly.entity_id
_entity_poly.type
_entity_poly.pdbx_seq_one_letter_code
_entity_poly.pdbx_strand_id
1 'polypeptide(L)'
;MKKVVALICIISCVFTMSVGVFATEQEEVTLNVLEEMYELKTIDEVPEGIEPIELELEEVEDFIKSIEKYNTETEPDGEIEVSDDYNSNEMRILSSSCKSQKISKKELIGILLWKKLYGTIKICDNKITEANSLGMSFEGYSPGITLRDSSVKTRYDISDNGKTITLYGEGDVDYYLLIDGAIKLFTLHTEMEFDYSL
;
A
#
# COMPACT_ATOMS: atom_id res chain seq x y z
N MET A 1 -1.96 16.96 -73.05
CA MET A 1 -1.79 17.66 -71.76
C MET A 1 -3.08 17.71 -70.91
N LYS A 2 -4.27 17.93 -71.49
CA LYS A 2 -5.54 17.97 -70.71
C LYS A 2 -5.92 16.70 -69.93
N LYS A 3 -5.46 15.51 -70.38
CA LYS A 3 -5.76 14.23 -69.71
C LYS A 3 -4.89 13.96 -68.47
N VAL A 4 -3.73 14.60 -68.34
CA VAL A 4 -2.80 14.40 -67.20
C VAL A 4 -3.23 15.24 -66.00
N VAL A 5 -3.78 16.44 -66.25
CA VAL A 5 -4.29 17.34 -65.19
C VAL A 5 -5.51 16.74 -64.49
N ALA A 6 -6.38 16.03 -65.20
CA ALA A 6 -7.55 15.38 -64.61
C ALA A 6 -7.17 14.20 -63.69
N LEU A 7 -6.10 13.46 -64.01
CA LEU A 7 -5.65 12.32 -63.21
C LEU A 7 -5.02 12.75 -61.88
N ILE A 8 -4.29 13.88 -61.87
CA ILE A 8 -3.66 14.42 -60.66
C ILE A 8 -4.70 14.96 -59.68
N CYS A 9 -5.79 15.57 -60.16
CA CYS A 9 -6.87 16.04 -59.28
C CYS A 9 -7.65 14.90 -58.62
N ILE A 10 -7.84 13.77 -59.29
CA ILE A 10 -8.55 12.61 -58.72
C ILE A 10 -7.69 11.90 -57.66
N ILE A 11 -6.37 11.79 -57.87
CA ILE A 11 -5.45 11.21 -56.89
C ILE A 11 -5.33 12.11 -55.63
N SER A 12 -5.39 13.44 -55.81
CA SER A 12 -5.42 14.40 -54.70
C SER A 12 -6.70 14.30 -53.85
N CYS A 13 -7.87 14.06 -54.46
CA CYS A 13 -9.13 13.94 -53.73
C CYS A 13 -9.30 12.59 -52.99
N VAL A 14 -8.61 11.54 -53.43
CA VAL A 14 -8.68 10.22 -52.76
C VAL A 14 -7.75 10.16 -51.55
N PHE A 15 -6.66 10.94 -51.52
CA PHE A 15 -5.75 11.00 -50.36
C PHE A 15 -6.27 11.86 -49.20
N THR A 16 -7.22 12.78 -49.44
CA THR A 16 -7.85 13.56 -48.36
C THR A 16 -9.02 12.84 -47.69
N MET A 17 -9.51 11.73 -48.25
CA MET A 17 -10.59 10.92 -47.66
C MET A 17 -10.09 9.68 -46.89
N SER A 18 -8.79 9.39 -46.91
CA SER A 18 -8.18 8.26 -46.20
C SER A 18 -7.39 8.63 -44.94
N VAL A 19 -7.32 9.92 -44.59
CA VAL A 19 -7.26 10.35 -43.17
C VAL A 19 -8.68 10.34 -42.61
N GLY A 20 -9.30 9.17 -42.69
CA GLY A 20 -10.35 8.81 -41.75
C GLY A 20 -9.68 8.88 -40.38
N VAL A 21 -9.94 9.99 -39.71
CA VAL A 21 -9.88 10.21 -38.28
C VAL A 21 -10.01 8.86 -37.56
N PHE A 22 -8.88 8.22 -37.27
CA PHE A 22 -8.75 7.45 -36.04
C PHE A 22 -8.71 8.51 -34.93
N ALA A 23 -9.84 9.18 -34.72
CA ALA A 23 -10.29 9.39 -33.36
C ALA A 23 -10.69 7.97 -32.95
N THR A 24 -9.69 7.18 -32.54
CA THR A 24 -9.88 6.39 -31.34
C THR A 24 -10.56 7.36 -30.39
N GLU A 25 -11.82 7.12 -30.06
CA GLU A 25 -12.47 7.78 -28.94
C GLU A 25 -11.51 7.57 -27.77
N GLN A 26 -10.58 8.51 -27.57
CA GLN A 26 -10.02 8.76 -26.26
C GLN A 26 -11.26 9.22 -25.52
N GLU A 27 -11.89 8.25 -24.87
CA GLU A 27 -12.91 8.50 -23.87
C GLU A 27 -12.35 9.64 -23.03
N GLU A 28 -12.96 10.82 -23.15
CA GLU A 28 -12.48 12.00 -22.45
C GLU A 28 -12.55 11.62 -20.98
N VAL A 29 -11.38 11.40 -20.35
CA VAL A 29 -11.31 10.93 -18.97
C VAL A 29 -11.86 12.06 -18.13
N THR A 30 -13.13 11.94 -17.73
CA THR A 30 -13.78 12.90 -16.85
C THR A 30 -13.71 12.39 -15.42
N LEU A 31 -13.75 13.31 -14.46
CA LEU A 31 -13.70 12.99 -13.03
C LEU A 31 -14.78 11.97 -12.63
N ASN A 32 -16.00 12.12 -13.17
CA ASN A 32 -17.12 11.21 -12.93
C ASN A 32 -16.84 9.77 -13.39
N VAL A 33 -16.13 9.60 -14.52
CA VAL A 33 -15.76 8.28 -15.05
C VAL A 33 -14.74 7.62 -14.12
N LEU A 34 -13.76 8.37 -13.63
CA LEU A 34 -12.78 7.87 -12.65
C LEU A 34 -13.44 7.53 -11.31
N GLU A 35 -14.38 8.34 -10.83
CA GLU A 35 -15.14 8.08 -9.60
C GLU A 35 -15.89 6.75 -9.66
N GLU A 36 -16.56 6.46 -10.78
CA GLU A 36 -17.30 5.21 -10.96
C GLU A 36 -16.38 4.01 -11.18
N MET A 37 -15.33 4.16 -12.00
CA MET A 37 -14.40 3.06 -12.32
C MET A 37 -13.62 2.56 -11.10
N TYR A 38 -13.25 3.45 -10.20
CA TYR A 38 -12.36 3.16 -9.08
C TYR A 38 -13.04 3.32 -7.70
N GLU A 39 -14.37 3.48 -7.68
CA GLU A 39 -15.17 3.69 -6.47
C GLU A 39 -14.68 4.89 -5.61
N LEU A 40 -14.23 5.96 -6.27
CA LEU A 40 -13.69 7.14 -5.59
C LEU A 40 -14.78 7.90 -4.84
N LYS A 41 -14.38 8.59 -3.77
CA LYS A 41 -15.27 9.39 -2.94
C LYS A 41 -14.76 10.82 -2.83
N THR A 42 -15.50 11.78 -3.34
CA THR A 42 -15.23 13.20 -3.08
C THR A 42 -15.38 13.50 -1.59
N ILE A 43 -14.48 14.31 -1.04
CA ILE A 43 -14.55 14.79 0.34
C ILE A 43 -14.52 16.31 0.37
N ASP A 44 -15.30 16.91 1.27
CA ASP A 44 -15.39 18.37 1.36
C ASP A 44 -14.16 18.99 2.05
N GLU A 45 -13.54 18.26 2.98
CA GLU A 45 -12.40 18.73 3.77
C GLU A 45 -11.35 17.61 3.88
N VAL A 46 -10.09 17.98 3.66
CA VAL A 46 -8.93 17.10 3.86
C VAL A 46 -8.71 16.91 5.37
N PRO A 47 -8.47 15.68 5.86
CA PRO A 47 -8.19 15.45 7.27
C PRO A 47 -6.98 16.26 7.77
N GLU A 48 -7.03 16.70 9.03
CA GLU A 48 -5.96 17.50 9.64
C GLU A 48 -4.62 16.77 9.59
N GLY A 49 -3.57 17.48 9.15
CA GLY A 49 -2.21 16.94 9.06
C GLY A 49 -1.92 16.07 7.82
N ILE A 50 -2.87 15.96 6.89
CA ILE A 50 -2.69 15.26 5.62
C ILE A 50 -2.49 16.26 4.50
N GLU A 51 -1.39 16.12 3.77
CA GLU A 51 -1.10 16.88 2.55
C GLU A 51 -1.47 16.00 1.35
N PRO A 52 -2.58 16.25 0.63
CA PRO A 52 -2.98 15.43 -0.52
C PRO A 52 -1.95 15.47 -1.64
N ILE A 53 -1.98 14.45 -2.50
CA ILE A 53 -1.16 14.47 -3.72
C ILE A 53 -1.92 15.24 -4.80
N GLU A 54 -1.34 16.33 -5.29
CA GLU A 54 -1.86 17.09 -6.42
C GLU A 54 -1.50 16.37 -7.73
N LEU A 55 -2.50 16.07 -8.56
CA LEU A 55 -2.32 15.42 -9.86
C LEU A 55 -3.20 16.11 -10.91
N GLU A 56 -2.70 16.18 -12.14
CA GLU A 56 -3.54 16.51 -13.30
C GLU A 56 -4.45 15.32 -13.62
N LEU A 57 -5.66 15.59 -14.15
CA LEU A 57 -6.68 14.56 -14.43
C LEU A 57 -6.15 13.41 -15.31
N GLU A 58 -5.26 13.75 -16.24
CA GLU A 58 -4.62 12.81 -17.17
C GLU A 58 -3.61 11.87 -16.48
N GLU A 59 -3.07 12.25 -15.31
CA GLU A 59 -2.06 11.50 -14.56
C GLU A 59 -2.67 10.54 -13.52
N VAL A 60 -3.96 10.71 -13.21
CA VAL A 60 -4.65 9.98 -12.13
C VAL A 60 -4.70 8.49 -12.41
N GLU A 61 -5.01 8.10 -13.64
CA GLU A 61 -5.13 6.69 -14.03
C GLU A 61 -3.79 5.95 -13.88
N ASP A 62 -2.71 6.57 -14.34
CA ASP A 62 -1.35 6.02 -14.22
C ASP A 62 -0.91 5.92 -12.75
N PHE A 63 -1.27 6.92 -11.94
CA PHE A 63 -1.00 6.91 -10.51
C PHE A 63 -1.76 5.77 -9.80
N ILE A 64 -3.06 5.61 -10.04
CA ILE A 64 -3.87 4.53 -9.44
C ILE A 64 -3.30 3.16 -9.82
N LYS A 65 -3.01 2.93 -11.10
CA LYS A 65 -2.38 1.68 -11.58
C LYS A 65 -1.04 1.43 -10.92
N SER A 66 -0.25 2.48 -10.70
CA SER A 66 1.04 2.35 -10.02
C SER A 66 0.86 1.82 -8.59
N ILE A 67 -0.18 2.26 -7.87
CA ILE A 67 -0.48 1.80 -6.50
C ILE A 67 -1.01 0.36 -6.51
N GLU A 68 -1.94 0.03 -7.41
CA GLU A 68 -2.53 -1.31 -7.51
C GLU A 68 -1.47 -2.40 -7.73
N LYS A 69 -0.41 -2.09 -8.48
CA LYS A 69 0.72 -3.00 -8.67
C LYS A 69 1.38 -3.40 -7.35
N TYR A 70 1.52 -2.48 -6.40
CA TYR A 70 2.07 -2.77 -5.08
C TYR A 70 1.11 -3.57 -4.18
N ASN A 71 -0.18 -3.65 -4.52
CA ASN A 71 -1.13 -4.51 -3.81
C ASN A 71 -1.05 -5.97 -4.22
N THR A 72 -0.52 -6.26 -5.42
CA THR A 72 -0.63 -7.57 -6.06
C THR A 72 0.71 -8.26 -6.30
N GLU A 73 1.81 -7.51 -6.47
CA GLU A 73 3.07 -8.08 -6.98
C GLU A 73 4.28 -7.96 -6.05
N THR A 74 4.17 -7.31 -4.89
CA THR A 74 5.34 -7.19 -4.00
C THR A 74 5.55 -8.49 -3.24
N GLU A 75 6.49 -9.32 -3.72
CA GLU A 75 7.21 -10.24 -2.83
C GLU A 75 7.88 -9.37 -1.76
N PRO A 76 7.46 -9.48 -0.49
CA PRO A 76 7.97 -8.61 0.54
C PRO A 76 9.43 -8.96 0.81
N ASP A 77 10.35 -8.08 0.40
CA ASP A 77 11.73 -8.07 0.91
C ASP A 77 11.65 -7.55 2.35
N GLY A 78 11.16 -8.42 3.23
CA GLY A 78 10.79 -8.08 4.59
C GLY A 78 11.99 -8.14 5.50
N GLU A 79 12.44 -6.99 5.99
CA GLU A 79 13.49 -6.97 7.00
C GLU A 79 12.91 -7.39 8.35
N ILE A 80 13.42 -8.49 8.90
CA ILE A 80 13.10 -8.92 10.26
C ILE A 80 14.10 -8.27 11.20
N GLU A 81 13.63 -7.29 11.96
CA GLU A 81 14.41 -6.67 13.03
C GLU A 81 14.17 -7.43 14.34
N VAL A 82 15.27 -7.89 14.94
CA VAL A 82 15.28 -8.51 16.27
C VAL A 82 16.14 -7.67 17.18
N SER A 83 15.59 -7.25 18.33
CA SER A 83 16.39 -6.60 19.38
C SER A 83 16.10 -7.20 20.74
N ASP A 84 17.17 -7.47 21.50
CA ASP A 84 17.08 -7.91 22.88
C ASP A 84 16.80 -6.70 23.79
N ASP A 85 15.71 -6.75 24.56
CA ASP A 85 15.47 -5.77 25.62
C ASP A 85 16.10 -6.33 26.91
N TYR A 86 17.40 -6.09 27.08
CA TYR A 86 18.16 -6.61 28.22
C TYR A 86 17.85 -5.79 29.46
N ASN A 87 16.81 -6.18 30.20
CA ASN A 87 16.55 -5.63 31.53
C ASN A 87 16.30 -6.75 32.54
N SER A 88 17.37 -7.21 33.20
CA SER A 88 17.26 -7.88 34.50
C SER A 88 18.49 -7.62 35.35
N ASN A 89 18.41 -6.54 36.12
CA ASN A 89 19.29 -6.31 37.27
C ASN A 89 18.74 -7.00 38.54
N GLU A 90 18.02 -8.13 38.38
CA GLU A 90 17.48 -8.88 39.51
C GLU A 90 18.19 -10.22 39.71
N MET A 91 18.63 -10.36 40.94
CA MET A 91 19.39 -11.44 41.58
C MET A 91 18.99 -12.85 41.14
N ARG A 92 19.93 -13.57 40.52
CA ARG A 92 19.84 -14.99 40.16
C ARG A 92 19.65 -15.88 41.39
N ILE A 93 18.44 -16.37 41.63
CA ILE A 93 18.18 -17.56 42.45
C ILE A 93 17.16 -18.44 41.73
N LEU A 94 17.66 -19.48 41.04
CA LEU A 94 16.96 -20.72 40.63
C LEU A 94 15.64 -20.63 39.83
N SER A 95 15.23 -19.48 39.33
CA SER A 95 14.07 -19.37 38.43
C SER A 95 14.47 -19.57 36.96
N SER A 96 13.67 -20.31 36.21
CA SER A 96 13.68 -20.38 34.74
C SER A 96 14.02 -19.02 34.13
N SER A 97 15.11 -18.93 33.37
CA SER A 97 15.58 -17.67 32.81
C SER A 97 14.67 -17.26 31.66
N CYS A 98 13.66 -16.44 31.96
CA CYS A 98 12.83 -15.82 30.94
C CYS A 98 13.53 -14.58 30.39
N LYS A 99 13.48 -14.38 29.07
CA LYS A 99 13.92 -13.15 28.40
C LYS A 99 12.82 -12.59 27.51
N SER A 100 12.81 -11.27 27.33
CA SER A 100 11.92 -10.59 26.39
C SER A 100 12.70 -10.13 25.17
N GLN A 101 12.10 -10.25 23.99
CA GLN A 101 12.73 -9.92 22.72
C GLN A 101 11.71 -9.19 21.84
N LYS A 102 12.12 -8.07 21.24
CA LYS A 102 11.28 -7.36 20.27
C LYS A 102 11.51 -7.95 18.91
N ILE A 103 10.41 -8.20 18.21
CA ILE A 103 10.41 -8.68 16.83
C ILE A 103 9.57 -7.73 16.00
N SER A 104 10.03 -7.42 14.80
CA SER A 104 9.21 -6.72 13.81
C SER A 104 9.59 -7.10 12.41
N LYS A 105 8.61 -7.02 11.50
CA LYS A 105 8.81 -7.16 10.07
C LYS A 105 8.29 -5.89 9.41
N LYS A 106 9.03 -5.38 8.42
CA LYS A 106 8.60 -4.24 7.60
C LYS A 106 8.39 -4.69 6.16
N GLU A 107 7.42 -4.11 5.49
CA GLU A 107 7.10 -4.37 4.09
C GLU A 107 6.79 -3.05 3.39
N LEU A 108 7.39 -2.82 2.23
CA LEU A 108 7.06 -1.65 1.41
C LEU A 108 5.67 -1.85 0.80
N ILE A 109 4.79 -0.86 0.97
CA ILE A 109 3.46 -0.83 0.37
C ILE A 109 3.26 0.50 -0.36
N GLY A 110 3.52 0.51 -1.66
CA GLY A 110 3.45 1.72 -2.48
C GLY A 110 4.75 2.53 -2.50
N ILE A 111 4.63 3.81 -2.86
CA ILE A 111 5.78 4.70 -3.06
C ILE A 111 6.18 5.28 -1.69
N LEU A 112 7.30 4.79 -1.15
CA LEU A 112 7.97 5.27 0.07
C LEU A 112 7.21 5.06 1.40
N LEU A 113 6.17 4.23 1.41
CA LEU A 113 5.44 3.85 2.62
C LEU A 113 5.76 2.41 3.01
N TRP A 114 6.14 2.20 4.27
CA TRP A 114 6.41 0.89 4.84
C TRP A 114 5.32 0.55 5.84
N LYS A 115 4.66 -0.60 5.68
CA LYS A 115 3.89 -1.18 6.78
C LYS A 115 4.83 -1.95 7.69
N LYS A 116 4.59 -1.89 8.99
CA LYS A 116 5.38 -2.57 10.02
C LYS A 116 4.47 -3.30 10.97
N LEU A 117 4.68 -4.61 11.10
CA LEU A 117 4.10 -5.45 12.14
C LEU A 117 5.14 -5.68 13.22
N TYR A 118 4.78 -5.44 14.49
CA TYR A 118 5.71 -5.55 15.61
C TYR A 118 5.07 -6.18 16.85
N GLY A 119 5.92 -6.75 17.70
CA GLY A 119 5.53 -7.36 18.95
C GLY A 119 6.70 -7.58 19.90
N THR A 120 6.40 -7.83 21.17
CA THR A 120 7.40 -8.29 22.16
C THR A 120 7.06 -9.71 22.59
N ILE A 121 7.98 -10.64 22.36
CA ILE A 121 7.84 -12.04 22.74
C ILE A 121 8.60 -12.34 24.03
N LYS A 122 8.09 -13.26 24.84
CA LYS A 122 8.77 -13.76 26.03
C LYS A 122 9.16 -15.21 25.88
N ILE A 123 10.43 -15.50 26.11
CA ILE A 123 11.06 -16.80 25.92
C ILE A 123 11.50 -17.32 27.28
N CYS A 124 10.90 -18.41 27.75
CA CYS A 124 11.26 -19.11 28.98
C CYS A 124 11.66 -20.55 28.63
N ASP A 125 12.76 -21.06 29.19
CA ASP A 125 13.23 -22.43 28.98
C ASP A 125 13.29 -22.84 27.49
N ASN A 126 13.76 -21.92 26.64
CA ASN A 126 13.86 -22.08 25.19
C ASN A 126 12.50 -22.31 24.50
N LYS A 127 11.41 -21.78 25.06
CA LYS A 127 10.08 -21.74 24.46
C LYS A 127 9.50 -20.34 24.49
N ILE A 128 8.86 -19.94 23.42
CA ILE A 128 7.99 -18.77 23.36
C ILE A 128 6.75 -19.09 24.18
N THR A 129 6.41 -18.22 25.12
CA THR A 129 5.33 -18.43 26.10
C THR A 129 4.19 -17.42 25.98
N GLU A 130 4.51 -16.21 25.54
CA GLU A 130 3.55 -15.12 25.36
C GLU A 130 4.10 -14.12 24.35
N ALA A 131 3.18 -13.37 23.74
CA ALA A 131 3.49 -12.16 23.00
C ALA A 131 2.57 -11.02 23.45
N ASN A 132 3.17 -9.85 23.65
CA ASN A 132 2.51 -8.64 24.14
C ASN A 132 2.90 -7.45 23.25
N SER A 133 2.22 -6.31 23.46
CA SER A 133 2.50 -5.07 22.74
C SER A 133 2.49 -5.24 21.22
N LEU A 134 1.53 -6.02 20.73
CA LEU A 134 1.34 -6.25 19.31
C LEU A 134 0.74 -5.02 18.65
N GLY A 135 1.32 -4.59 17.55
CA GLY A 135 0.81 -3.45 16.80
C GLY A 135 1.20 -3.52 15.33
N MET A 136 0.42 -2.81 14.54
CA MET A 136 0.74 -2.50 13.16
C MET A 136 0.86 -0.98 13.04
N SER A 137 1.86 -0.52 12.31
CA SER A 137 2.07 0.90 12.04
C SER A 137 2.54 1.09 10.60
N PHE A 138 2.53 2.33 10.15
CA PHE A 138 3.12 2.72 8.88
C PHE A 138 4.28 3.67 9.18
N GLU A 139 5.42 3.41 8.55
CA GLU A 139 6.64 4.21 8.63
C GLU A 139 6.95 4.75 7.23
N GLY A 140 7.55 5.93 7.15
CA GLY A 140 7.89 6.57 5.88
C GLY A 140 7.06 7.83 5.62
N TYR A 141 7.25 8.40 4.43
CA TYR A 141 6.56 9.61 4.00
C TYR A 141 5.75 9.26 2.76
N SER A 142 4.45 9.45 2.85
CA SER A 142 3.58 9.39 1.69
C SER A 142 2.53 10.49 1.85
N PRO A 143 2.56 11.52 0.98
CA PRO A 143 1.51 12.52 0.98
C PRO A 143 0.16 11.85 0.70
N GLY A 144 -0.89 12.37 1.31
CA GLY A 144 -2.25 11.92 1.03
C GLY A 144 -2.60 10.56 1.61
N ILE A 145 -1.90 10.07 2.64
CA ILE A 145 -2.22 8.77 3.25
C ILE A 145 -2.54 8.92 4.73
N THR A 146 -3.59 8.25 5.19
CA THR A 146 -3.91 8.16 6.62
C THR A 146 -4.20 6.72 7.01
N LEU A 147 -3.59 6.28 8.12
CA LEU A 147 -3.99 5.04 8.77
C LEU A 147 -5.29 5.28 9.54
N ARG A 148 -6.27 4.40 9.33
CA ARG A 148 -7.44 4.37 10.19
C ARG A 148 -7.14 3.56 11.44
N ASP A 149 -6.70 4.22 12.51
CA ASP A 149 -6.32 3.53 13.77
C ASP A 149 -7.37 2.55 14.30
N SER A 150 -8.67 2.83 14.08
CA SER A 150 -9.77 1.97 14.53
C SER A 150 -9.95 0.67 13.74
N SER A 151 -9.29 0.50 12.58
CA SER A 151 -9.36 -0.73 11.80
C SER A 151 -8.20 -1.69 12.09
N VAL A 152 -7.18 -1.25 12.83
CA VAL A 152 -6.01 -2.09 13.13
C VAL A 152 -6.40 -3.22 14.08
N LYS A 153 -6.26 -4.46 13.63
CA LYS A 153 -6.37 -5.65 14.49
C LYS A 153 -5.09 -6.45 14.43
N THR A 154 -4.63 -6.89 15.59
CA THR A 154 -3.44 -7.75 15.70
C THR A 154 -3.76 -8.98 16.52
N ARG A 155 -3.14 -10.10 16.15
CA ARG A 155 -3.23 -11.36 16.91
C ARG A 155 -1.94 -12.16 16.73
N TYR A 156 -1.79 -13.20 17.52
CA TYR A 156 -0.66 -14.13 17.42
C TYR A 156 -1.09 -15.56 17.66
N ASP A 157 -0.30 -16.49 17.16
CA ASP A 157 -0.41 -17.92 17.47
C ASP A 157 0.99 -18.47 17.81
N ILE A 158 1.07 -19.31 18.84
CA ILE A 158 2.31 -19.96 19.26
C ILE A 158 2.15 -21.45 18.98
N SER A 159 3.10 -22.01 18.24
CA SER A 159 3.10 -23.44 17.94
C SER A 159 3.12 -24.30 19.21
N ASP A 160 2.54 -25.51 19.15
CA ASP A 160 2.45 -26.41 20.32
C ASP A 160 3.80 -26.70 21.01
N ASN A 161 4.89 -26.69 20.25
CA ASN A 161 6.24 -26.91 20.77
C ASN A 161 6.87 -25.64 21.41
N GLY A 162 6.22 -24.49 21.27
CA GLY A 162 6.68 -23.17 21.72
C GLY A 162 7.90 -22.67 20.95
N LYS A 163 8.16 -23.15 19.73
CA LYS A 163 9.36 -22.80 18.95
C LYS A 163 9.12 -21.74 17.89
N THR A 164 7.88 -21.61 17.45
CA THR A 164 7.48 -20.69 16.41
C THR A 164 6.33 -19.85 16.92
N ILE A 165 6.36 -18.57 16.59
CA ILE A 165 5.23 -17.66 16.77
C ILE A 165 4.92 -17.01 15.45
N THR A 166 3.64 -16.98 15.12
CA THR A 166 3.12 -16.27 13.96
C THR A 166 2.40 -15.04 14.44
N LEU A 167 2.82 -13.87 13.94
CA LEU A 167 2.13 -12.60 14.17
C LEU A 167 1.26 -12.26 12.96
N TYR A 168 0.06 -11.79 13.23
CA TYR A 168 -0.89 -11.31 12.23
C TYR A 168 -1.27 -9.87 12.53
N GLY A 169 -1.32 -9.04 11.50
CA GLY A 169 -1.89 -7.69 11.54
C GLY A 169 -2.75 -7.43 10.31
N GLU A 170 -3.89 -6.80 10.51
CA GLU A 170 -4.75 -6.28 9.44
C GLU A 170 -5.13 -4.84 9.76
N GLY A 171 -5.40 -4.03 8.73
CA GLY A 171 -5.86 -2.65 8.89
C GLY A 171 -6.21 -2.01 7.55
N ASP A 172 -6.80 -0.82 7.63
CA ASP A 172 -7.28 -0.07 6.47
C ASP A 172 -6.49 1.24 6.32
N VAL A 173 -6.03 1.50 5.10
CA VAL A 173 -5.30 2.72 4.71
C VAL A 173 -6.17 3.54 3.76
N ASP A 174 -6.36 4.82 4.08
CA ASP A 174 -7.09 5.75 3.22
C ASP A 174 -6.12 6.59 2.38
N TYR A 175 -6.36 6.65 1.06
CA TYR A 175 -5.61 7.48 0.11
C TYR A 175 -6.42 8.72 -0.29
N TYR A 176 -5.74 9.87 -0.41
CA TYR A 176 -6.31 11.20 -0.69
C TYR A 176 -5.53 11.89 -1.80
N LEU A 177 -6.23 12.27 -2.87
CA LEU A 177 -5.73 13.09 -3.96
C LEU A 177 -6.41 14.45 -3.98
N LEU A 178 -5.73 15.42 -4.59
CA LEU A 178 -6.33 16.68 -5.00
C LEU A 178 -6.38 16.72 -6.54
N ILE A 179 -7.58 16.63 -7.11
CA ILE A 179 -7.86 16.75 -8.54
C ILE A 179 -9.03 17.73 -8.67
N ASP A 180 -8.73 19.00 -9.03
CA ASP A 180 -9.75 20.07 -9.15
C ASP A 180 -10.69 20.18 -7.91
N GLY A 181 -10.16 19.82 -6.72
CA GLY A 181 -10.92 19.54 -5.50
C GLY A 181 -10.34 18.33 -4.74
N ALA A 182 -10.74 18.08 -3.49
CA ALA A 182 -10.21 16.96 -2.70
C ALA A 182 -11.04 15.69 -2.92
N ILE A 183 -10.36 14.58 -3.26
CA ILE A 183 -10.97 13.28 -3.52
C ILE A 183 -10.28 12.23 -2.66
N LYS A 184 -11.05 11.53 -1.85
CA LYS A 184 -10.63 10.26 -1.24
C LYS A 184 -10.65 9.19 -2.34
N LEU A 185 -9.48 8.66 -2.65
CA LEU A 185 -9.31 7.69 -3.72
C LEU A 185 -10.01 6.37 -3.40
N PHE A 186 -9.49 5.63 -2.43
CA PHE A 186 -10.05 4.35 -2.02
C PHE A 186 -9.53 4.02 -0.62
N THR A 187 -10.16 3.03 0.00
CA THR A 187 -9.68 2.43 1.23
C THR A 187 -9.02 1.12 0.87
N LEU A 188 -7.72 0.99 1.15
CA LEU A 188 -6.97 -0.24 0.96
C LEU A 188 -7.00 -1.07 2.24
N HIS A 189 -7.57 -2.26 2.17
CA HIS A 189 -7.36 -3.26 3.21
C HIS A 189 -5.98 -3.88 3.04
N THR A 190 -5.17 -3.89 4.11
CA THR A 190 -3.84 -4.48 4.10
C THR A 190 -3.67 -5.47 5.23
N GLU A 191 -3.05 -6.59 4.91
CA GLU A 191 -2.75 -7.67 5.83
C GLU A 191 -1.24 -7.91 5.84
N MET A 192 -0.73 -8.40 6.97
CA MET A 192 0.66 -8.75 7.14
C MET A 192 0.79 -9.93 8.09
N GLU A 193 1.60 -10.90 7.68
CA GLU A 193 1.92 -12.09 8.46
C GLU A 193 3.43 -12.30 8.51
N PHE A 194 3.89 -12.81 9.66
CA PHE A 194 5.29 -13.06 9.91
C PHE A 194 5.49 -14.18 10.93
N ASP A 195 6.30 -15.17 10.56
CA ASP A 195 6.77 -16.24 11.43
C ASP A 195 8.15 -15.95 12.01
N TYR A 196 8.25 -16.00 13.34
CA TYR A 196 9.52 -16.01 14.05
C TYR A 196 9.77 -17.37 14.69
N SER A 197 10.98 -17.91 14.51
CA SER A 197 11.41 -19.18 15.13
C SER A 197 12.69 -19.01 15.95
N LEU A 198 12.77 -19.72 17.08
CA LEU A 198 13.95 -19.79 17.98
C LEU A 198 15.10 -20.63 17.44
#